data_AF-A0A1W1ELH1-F1
#
_entry.id   AF-A0A1W1ELH1-F1
#
_cell.length_a   1.000
_cell.length_b   1.000
_cell.length_c   1.000
_cell.angle_alpha   90.00
_cell.angle_beta   90.00
_cell.angle_gamma   90.00
#
_symmetry.space_group_name_H-M   'P 1'
#
loop_
_entity.id
_entity.type
_entity.pdbx_description
1 polymer ?
#
loop_
_entity_poly.entity_id
_entity_poly.type
_entity_poly.pdbx_seq_one_letter_code
_entity_poly.pdbx_strand_id
1 'polypeptide(L)'
;MRRTRVIKKKSNRGIYLLIGILVLFIIPLFIEKSRIFILGIFWRVLFFFKKHIISIFISFFLVKGKFIFILFLKKLTILTTMGLSKRYVTEKIFIHNLKKHFLRHLKEEQIILKKYITKSFQNSPIIQKILTVVAFLASLSFVTKFMGLFLALKVIIARIWSILLAIFLKIGATTAYFFTDYLWNSILAPLIELIIFTWFLELLEKIPTINRWLQSIYKLFLSSFQAVERVLEKTLHIPFKKFLAMLVRKIQLKVRKLEKSKIDSIREKIIDKRLINPNIHKRIELKREIYLKSLIDDSYKSKYQELKNRRESFQKKS
;
A
#
# COMPACT_ATOMS: atom_id res chain seq x y z
N MET A 1 -42.03 21.55 36.29
CA MET A 1 -41.07 22.05 35.27
C MET A 1 -41.68 21.94 33.87
N ARG A 2 -42.16 23.04 33.28
CA ARG A 2 -42.64 23.08 31.87
C ARG A 2 -41.60 23.80 31.00
N ARG A 3 -40.99 23.10 30.05
CA ARG A 3 -40.10 23.70 29.04
C ARG A 3 -40.95 24.25 27.89
N THR A 4 -41.01 25.56 27.75
CA THR A 4 -41.57 26.26 26.58
C THR A 4 -40.57 26.19 25.42
N ARG A 5 -40.98 25.61 24.28
CA ARG A 5 -40.20 25.62 23.04
C ARG A 5 -40.40 26.97 22.36
N VAL A 6 -39.33 27.77 22.26
CA VAL A 6 -39.29 28.99 21.45
C VAL A 6 -39.16 28.59 19.98
N ILE A 7 -40.25 28.74 19.22
CA ILE A 7 -40.27 28.53 17.77
C ILE A 7 -39.63 29.77 17.11
N LYS A 8 -38.42 29.62 16.58
CA LYS A 8 -37.68 30.68 15.89
C LYS A 8 -38.30 30.91 14.51
N LYS A 9 -39.08 31.98 14.36
CA LYS A 9 -39.76 32.37 13.11
C LYS A 9 -38.72 32.73 12.04
N LYS A 10 -38.54 31.87 11.04
CA LYS A 10 -37.57 32.05 9.93
C LYS A 10 -38.05 33.20 9.04
N SER A 11 -37.21 34.25 8.92
CA SER A 11 -37.54 35.48 8.21
C SER A 11 -37.57 35.26 6.68
N ASN A 12 -38.74 35.46 6.06
CA ASN A 12 -38.98 35.26 4.62
C ASN A 12 -38.39 36.36 3.70
N ARG A 13 -37.55 37.28 4.21
CA ARG A 13 -37.01 38.41 3.42
C ARG A 13 -36.22 37.99 2.18
N GLY A 14 -35.54 36.84 2.22
CA GLY A 14 -34.79 36.32 1.07
C GLY A 14 -35.69 35.87 -0.10
N ILE A 15 -36.91 35.44 0.18
CA ILE A 15 -37.86 34.98 -0.86
C ILE A 15 -38.39 36.18 -1.65
N TYR A 16 -38.71 37.29 -0.98
CA TYR A 16 -39.19 38.50 -1.65
C TYR A 16 -38.12 39.17 -2.52
N LEU A 17 -36.85 39.15 -2.10
CA LEU A 17 -35.74 39.64 -2.93
C LEU A 17 -35.55 38.79 -4.19
N LEU A 18 -35.63 37.46 -4.06
CA LEU A 18 -35.55 36.54 -5.20
C LEU A 18 -36.70 36.74 -6.19
N ILE A 19 -37.93 36.93 -5.68
CA ILE A 19 -39.11 37.23 -6.51
C ILE A 19 -38.94 38.56 -7.22
N GLY A 20 -38.47 39.61 -6.52
CA GLY A 20 -38.22 40.93 -7.13
C GLY A 20 -37.20 40.87 -8.27
N ILE A 21 -36.11 40.12 -8.09
CA ILE A 21 -35.09 39.92 -9.14
C ILE A 21 -35.69 39.13 -10.32
N LEU A 22 -36.47 38.08 -10.06
CA LEU A 22 -37.13 37.30 -11.10
C LEU A 22 -38.09 38.15 -11.92
N VAL A 23 -38.90 38.97 -11.27
CA VAL A 23 -39.84 39.88 -11.95
C VAL A 23 -39.09 40.92 -12.79
N LEU A 24 -37.98 41.47 -12.27
CA LEU A 24 -37.13 42.41 -13.01
C LEU A 24 -36.54 41.80 -14.29
N PHE A 25 -36.25 40.49 -14.29
CA PHE A 25 -35.75 39.78 -15.47
C PHE A 25 -36.86 39.31 -16.43
N ILE A 26 -38.05 39.03 -15.91
CA ILE A 26 -39.19 38.53 -16.71
C ILE A 26 -39.88 39.65 -17.48
N ILE A 27 -40.11 40.81 -16.87
CA ILE A 27 -40.76 41.97 -17.52
C ILE A 27 -40.10 42.33 -18.87
N PRO A 28 -38.76 42.48 -18.99
CA PRO A 28 -38.13 42.84 -20.25
C PRO A 28 -38.13 41.71 -21.29
N LEU A 29 -38.52 40.47 -20.96
CA LEU A 29 -38.69 39.38 -21.93
C LEU A 29 -40.04 39.44 -22.65
N PHE A 30 -41.04 40.15 -22.11
CA PHE A 30 -42.35 40.33 -22.75
C PHE A 30 -42.35 41.42 -23.82
N ILE A 31 -41.38 42.34 -23.79
CA ILE A 31 -41.24 43.38 -24.81
C ILE A 31 -40.42 42.80 -25.96
N GLU A 32 -41.02 42.68 -27.14
CA GLU A 32 -40.44 41.98 -28.29
C GLU A 32 -39.05 42.51 -28.71
N LYS A 33 -38.87 43.83 -28.72
CA LYS A 33 -37.56 44.46 -29.01
C LYS A 33 -36.49 44.14 -27.95
N SER A 34 -36.87 44.11 -26.68
CA SER A 34 -35.98 43.78 -25.57
C SER A 34 -35.61 42.29 -25.55
N ARG A 35 -36.58 41.41 -25.86
CA ARG A 35 -36.33 39.96 -25.99
C ARG A 35 -35.27 39.66 -27.04
N ILE A 36 -35.36 40.27 -28.22
CA ILE A 36 -34.37 40.08 -29.30
C ILE A 36 -32.99 40.59 -28.87
N PHE A 37 -32.94 41.72 -28.16
CA PHE A 37 -31.70 42.28 -27.64
C PHE A 37 -31.04 41.39 -26.57
N ILE A 38 -31.81 40.92 -25.58
CA ILE A 38 -31.33 40.04 -24.50
C ILE A 38 -30.87 38.70 -25.07
N LEU A 39 -31.65 38.08 -25.97
CA LEU A 39 -31.24 36.84 -26.63
C LEU A 39 -30.00 37.05 -27.50
N GLY A 40 -29.89 38.19 -28.19
CA GLY A 40 -28.73 38.55 -28.99
C GLY A 40 -27.45 38.77 -28.16
N ILE A 41 -27.57 39.37 -26.97
CA ILE A 41 -26.46 39.49 -26.01
C ILE A 41 -26.09 38.12 -25.46
N PHE A 42 -27.09 37.32 -25.05
CA PHE A 42 -26.86 35.98 -24.52
C PHE A 42 -26.14 35.08 -25.52
N TRP A 43 -26.57 35.11 -26.79
CA TRP A 43 -25.90 34.38 -27.87
C TRP A 43 -24.48 34.89 -28.15
N ARG A 44 -24.25 36.20 -28.12
CA ARG A 44 -22.89 36.77 -28.27
C ARG A 44 -21.97 36.36 -27.13
N VAL A 45 -22.46 36.36 -25.89
CA VAL A 45 -21.73 35.90 -24.71
C VAL A 45 -21.42 34.41 -24.83
N LEU A 46 -22.39 33.58 -25.22
CA LEU A 46 -22.17 32.14 -25.45
C LEU A 46 -21.15 31.86 -26.56
N PHE A 47 -21.23 32.57 -27.69
CA PHE A 47 -20.25 32.43 -28.77
C PHE A 47 -18.86 32.91 -28.37
N PHE A 48 -18.78 33.99 -27.60
CA PHE A 48 -17.52 34.49 -27.03
C PHE A 48 -16.90 33.44 -26.11
N PHE A 49 -17.68 32.88 -25.18
CA PHE A 49 -17.21 31.79 -24.34
C PHE A 49 -16.79 30.59 -25.19
N LYS A 50 -17.60 30.09 -26.14
CA LYS A 50 -17.22 28.95 -26.99
C LYS A 50 -15.91 29.18 -27.75
N LYS A 51 -15.72 30.38 -28.31
CA LYS A 51 -14.53 30.74 -29.12
C LYS A 51 -13.29 30.95 -28.25
N HIS A 52 -13.47 31.48 -27.05
CA HIS A 52 -12.37 31.84 -26.16
C HIS A 52 -12.20 30.89 -24.97
N ILE A 53 -12.99 29.82 -24.81
CA ILE A 53 -12.92 28.95 -23.61
C ILE A 53 -11.55 28.31 -23.49
N ILE A 54 -10.98 27.84 -24.61
CA ILE A 54 -9.65 27.24 -24.66
C ILE A 54 -8.59 28.31 -24.37
N SER A 55 -8.75 29.52 -24.91
CA SER A 55 -7.83 30.64 -24.66
C SER A 55 -7.89 31.15 -23.22
N ILE A 56 -9.07 31.18 -22.60
CA ILE A 56 -9.31 31.55 -21.21
C ILE A 56 -8.77 30.44 -20.31
N PHE A 57 -8.96 29.16 -20.65
CA PHE A 57 -8.38 28.03 -19.94
C PHE A 57 -6.85 28.06 -20.02
N ILE A 58 -6.30 28.29 -21.22
CA ILE A 58 -4.86 28.38 -21.45
C ILE A 58 -4.27 29.61 -20.75
N SER A 59 -4.93 30.77 -20.80
CA SER A 59 -4.51 31.99 -20.08
C SER A 59 -4.57 31.81 -18.56
N PHE A 60 -5.66 31.22 -18.04
CA PHE A 60 -5.81 30.88 -16.63
C PHE A 60 -4.73 29.88 -16.19
N PHE A 61 -4.40 28.89 -17.03
CA PHE A 61 -3.33 27.92 -16.78
C PHE A 61 -1.91 28.48 -16.97
N LEU A 62 -1.69 29.46 -17.85
CA LEU A 62 -0.37 30.05 -18.11
C LEU A 62 0.00 31.15 -17.10
N VAL A 63 -0.95 32.01 -16.73
CA VAL A 63 -0.66 33.21 -15.91
C VAL A 63 -0.66 32.89 -14.41
N LYS A 64 -1.59 32.06 -13.93
CA LYS A 64 -1.66 31.63 -12.51
C LYS A 64 -1.68 30.12 -12.31
N GLY A 65 -2.17 29.36 -13.29
CA GLY A 65 -2.25 27.91 -13.20
C GLY A 65 -0.92 27.19 -13.40
N LYS A 66 0.18 27.87 -13.75
CA LYS A 66 1.52 27.25 -13.72
C LYS A 66 1.83 26.84 -12.28
N PHE A 67 1.42 27.65 -11.29
CA PHE A 67 1.59 27.33 -9.87
C PHE A 67 0.63 26.22 -9.41
N ILE A 68 -0.64 26.27 -9.79
CA ILE A 68 -1.65 25.25 -9.43
C ILE A 68 -1.35 23.91 -10.12
N PHE A 69 -0.95 23.92 -11.38
CA PHE A 69 -0.57 22.74 -12.15
C PHE A 69 0.77 22.18 -11.69
N ILE A 70 1.75 23.02 -11.33
CA ILE A 70 2.99 22.56 -10.67
C ILE A 70 2.69 22.00 -9.28
N LEU A 71 1.79 22.60 -8.48
CA LEU A 71 1.37 22.05 -7.18
C LEU A 71 0.58 20.76 -7.34
N PHE A 72 -0.27 20.66 -8.36
CA PHE A 72 -1.04 19.47 -8.69
C PHE A 72 -0.13 18.36 -9.18
N LEU A 73 0.76 18.63 -10.14
CA LEU A 73 1.81 17.71 -10.57
C LEU A 73 2.75 17.37 -9.43
N LYS A 74 3.14 18.31 -8.57
CA LYS A 74 3.94 18.04 -7.36
C LYS A 74 3.18 17.09 -6.43
N LYS A 75 1.90 17.32 -6.17
CA LYS A 75 1.04 16.41 -5.37
C LYS A 75 0.88 15.05 -6.05
N LEU A 76 0.80 14.98 -7.37
CA LEU A 76 0.72 13.73 -8.15
C LEU A 76 2.06 12.99 -8.15
N THR A 77 3.19 13.70 -8.25
CA THR A 77 4.53 13.17 -8.05
C THR A 77 4.77 12.78 -6.60
N ILE A 78 4.20 13.48 -5.62
CA ILE A 78 4.24 13.11 -4.19
C ILE A 78 3.37 11.88 -3.96
N LEU A 79 2.19 11.74 -4.58
CA LEU A 79 1.36 10.54 -4.51
C LEU A 79 2.03 9.32 -5.16
N THR A 80 2.82 9.53 -6.22
CA THR A 80 3.61 8.48 -6.87
C THR A 80 4.95 8.20 -6.16
N THR A 81 5.56 9.18 -5.50
CA THR A 81 6.82 9.03 -4.73
C THR A 81 6.60 8.60 -3.27
N MET A 82 5.50 8.98 -2.63
CA MET A 82 4.99 8.45 -1.34
C MET A 82 4.60 6.97 -1.44
N GLY A 83 4.73 6.38 -2.63
CA GLY A 83 4.68 4.95 -2.79
C GLY A 83 3.30 4.38 -2.56
N LEU A 84 2.20 5.15 -2.61
CA LEU A 84 0.85 4.59 -2.56
C LEU A 84 0.56 3.75 -3.81
N SER A 85 0.97 4.23 -4.99
CA SER A 85 0.93 3.43 -6.23
C SER A 85 1.90 2.26 -6.18
N LYS A 86 3.12 2.47 -5.69
CA LYS A 86 4.12 1.41 -5.52
C LYS A 86 3.64 0.34 -4.54
N ARG A 87 3.03 0.74 -3.41
CA ARG A 87 2.50 -0.12 -2.34
C ARG A 87 1.29 -0.90 -2.80
N TYR A 88 0.39 -0.29 -3.56
CA TYR A 88 -0.71 -1.03 -4.18
C TYR A 88 -0.20 -2.10 -5.14
N VAL A 89 0.74 -1.76 -6.03
CA VAL A 89 1.31 -2.71 -6.98
C VAL A 89 2.15 -3.77 -6.27
N THR A 90 2.98 -3.41 -5.29
CA THR A 90 3.82 -4.38 -4.57
C THR A 90 3.01 -5.24 -3.62
N GLU A 91 2.12 -4.70 -2.80
CA GLU A 91 1.34 -5.51 -1.86
C GLU A 91 0.25 -6.30 -2.56
N LYS A 92 -0.58 -5.65 -3.38
CA LYS A 92 -1.79 -6.25 -3.93
C LYS A 92 -1.54 -7.06 -5.19
N ILE A 93 -0.64 -6.63 -6.07
CA ILE A 93 -0.35 -7.36 -7.33
C ILE A 93 0.81 -8.32 -7.12
N PHE A 94 1.92 -7.88 -6.53
CA PHE A 94 3.13 -8.71 -6.44
C PHE A 94 3.10 -9.68 -5.26
N ILE A 95 3.01 -9.19 -4.02
CA ILE A 95 3.08 -10.00 -2.79
C ILE A 95 1.89 -10.95 -2.71
N HIS A 96 0.67 -10.48 -3.00
CA HIS A 96 -0.50 -11.36 -2.99
C HIS A 96 -0.34 -12.55 -3.94
N ASN A 97 0.06 -12.30 -5.18
CA ASN A 97 0.24 -13.35 -6.18
C ASN A 97 1.45 -14.24 -5.88
N LEU A 98 2.56 -13.67 -5.42
CA LEU A 98 3.74 -14.44 -5.02
C LEU A 98 3.40 -15.38 -3.85
N LYS A 99 2.69 -14.90 -2.84
CA LYS A 99 2.27 -15.73 -1.71
C LYS A 99 1.28 -16.82 -2.14
N LYS A 100 0.25 -16.45 -2.90
CA LYS A 100 -0.85 -17.35 -3.28
C LYS A 100 -0.45 -18.36 -4.36
N HIS A 101 0.27 -17.93 -5.38
CA HIS A 101 0.56 -18.74 -6.58
C HIS A 101 1.98 -19.29 -6.63
N PHE A 102 2.93 -18.75 -5.87
CA PHE A 102 4.31 -19.24 -5.85
C PHE A 102 4.63 -19.98 -4.54
N LEU A 103 4.66 -19.27 -3.41
CA LEU A 103 5.11 -19.84 -2.13
C LEU A 103 4.20 -20.97 -1.63
N ARG A 104 2.88 -20.80 -1.72
CA ARG A 104 1.93 -21.84 -1.30
C ARG A 104 2.10 -23.14 -2.07
N HIS A 105 2.41 -23.07 -3.37
CA HIS A 105 2.58 -24.24 -4.22
C HIS A 105 3.96 -24.89 -4.13
N LEU A 106 4.94 -24.22 -3.50
CA LEU A 106 6.28 -24.78 -3.24
C LEU A 106 6.44 -25.31 -1.82
N LYS A 107 5.45 -25.10 -0.94
CA LYS A 107 5.57 -25.45 0.48
C LYS A 107 5.78 -26.95 0.70
N GLU A 108 5.12 -27.80 -0.10
CA GLU A 108 5.28 -29.25 -0.02
C GLU A 108 6.68 -29.67 -0.51
N GLU A 109 7.14 -29.08 -1.61
CA GLU A 109 8.46 -29.34 -2.17
C GLU A 109 9.59 -28.84 -1.27
N GLN A 110 9.39 -27.76 -0.51
CA GLN A 110 10.34 -27.33 0.52
C GLN A 110 10.50 -28.38 1.63
N ILE A 111 9.39 -29.00 2.07
CA ILE A 111 9.42 -30.04 3.09
C ILE A 111 10.13 -31.29 2.55
N ILE A 112 9.80 -31.69 1.32
CA ILE A 112 10.44 -32.81 0.62
C ILE A 112 11.94 -32.56 0.47
N LEU A 113 12.33 -31.40 -0.05
CA LEU A 113 13.72 -31.04 -0.25
C LEU A 113 14.48 -31.01 1.08
N LYS A 114 13.87 -30.45 2.14
CA LYS A 114 14.44 -30.47 3.48
C LYS A 114 14.66 -31.91 3.96
N LYS A 115 13.66 -32.79 3.82
CA LYS A 115 13.76 -34.21 4.19
C LYS A 115 14.84 -34.94 3.40
N TYR A 116 14.93 -34.70 2.09
CA TYR A 116 15.96 -35.28 1.21
C TYR A 116 17.36 -34.81 1.60
N ILE A 117 17.56 -33.51 1.83
CA ILE A 117 18.82 -32.95 2.31
C ILE A 117 19.17 -33.55 3.68
N THR A 118 18.24 -33.55 4.63
CA THR A 118 18.51 -34.14 5.95
C THR A 118 18.89 -35.61 5.86
N LYS A 119 18.15 -36.43 5.08
CA LYS A 119 18.41 -37.87 4.96
C LYS A 119 19.71 -38.18 4.21
N SER A 120 19.98 -37.51 3.09
CA SER A 120 21.14 -37.82 2.24
C SER A 120 22.43 -37.22 2.80
N PHE A 121 22.33 -36.20 3.66
CA PHE A 121 23.47 -35.45 4.15
C PHE A 121 23.74 -35.64 5.65
N GLN A 122 22.88 -36.37 6.40
CA GLN A 122 23.08 -36.65 7.83
C GLN A 122 24.35 -37.46 8.14
N ASN A 123 24.72 -38.38 7.25
CA ASN A 123 25.82 -39.33 7.48
C ASN A 123 27.09 -39.01 6.66
N SER A 124 27.11 -37.92 5.89
CA SER A 124 28.28 -37.59 5.09
C SER A 124 29.26 -36.72 5.89
N PRO A 125 30.49 -37.21 6.18
CA PRO A 125 31.49 -36.44 6.89
C PRO A 125 31.93 -35.19 6.11
N ILE A 126 31.84 -35.23 4.78
CA ILE A 126 32.16 -34.10 3.90
C ILE A 126 31.14 -32.98 4.10
N ILE A 127 29.85 -33.31 4.19
CA ILE A 127 28.82 -32.28 4.37
C ILE A 127 28.84 -31.71 5.77
N GLN A 128 29.10 -32.52 6.80
CA GLN A 128 29.29 -31.97 8.14
C GLN A 128 30.47 -30.98 8.15
N LYS A 129 31.59 -31.29 7.50
CA LYS A 129 32.72 -30.35 7.33
C LYS A 129 32.33 -29.11 6.55
N ILE A 130 31.61 -29.23 5.43
CA ILE A 130 31.12 -28.08 4.64
C ILE A 130 30.13 -27.24 5.46
N LEU A 131 29.19 -27.86 6.20
CA LEU A 131 28.22 -27.15 7.03
C LEU A 131 28.91 -26.43 8.18
N THR A 132 29.92 -27.04 8.80
CA THR A 132 30.74 -26.39 9.83
C THR A 132 31.56 -25.25 9.25
N VAL A 133 32.17 -25.42 8.07
CA VAL A 133 32.89 -24.35 7.36
C VAL A 133 31.96 -23.25 6.90
N VAL A 134 30.74 -23.56 6.44
CA VAL A 134 29.73 -22.57 6.05
C VAL A 134 29.12 -21.90 7.26
N ALA A 135 28.90 -22.60 8.37
CA ALA A 135 28.43 -22.02 9.64
C ALA A 135 29.53 -21.15 10.27
N PHE A 136 30.79 -21.57 10.16
CA PHE A 136 31.97 -20.81 10.58
C PHE A 136 32.21 -19.60 9.66
N LEU A 137 32.11 -19.75 8.35
CA LEU A 137 32.17 -18.62 7.41
C LEU A 137 30.95 -17.72 7.53
N ALA A 138 29.78 -18.25 7.86
CA ALA A 138 28.59 -17.45 8.15
C ALA A 138 28.78 -16.71 9.46
N SER A 139 29.37 -17.31 10.50
CA SER A 139 29.69 -16.64 11.76
C SER A 139 30.86 -15.65 11.62
N LEU A 140 31.86 -15.94 10.80
CA LEU A 140 32.99 -15.04 10.51
C LEU A 140 32.59 -13.91 9.55
N SER A 141 31.76 -14.21 8.55
CA SER A 141 31.09 -13.21 7.71
C SER A 141 30.11 -12.40 8.54
N PHE A 142 29.45 -12.99 9.53
CA PHE A 142 28.63 -12.27 10.49
C PHE A 142 29.52 -11.37 11.36
N VAL A 143 30.63 -11.83 11.93
CA VAL A 143 31.53 -10.98 12.73
C VAL A 143 32.17 -9.87 11.90
N THR A 144 32.64 -10.14 10.68
CA THR A 144 33.22 -9.12 9.79
C THR A 144 32.18 -8.18 9.22
N LYS A 145 30.96 -8.67 8.88
CA LYS A 145 29.83 -7.81 8.54
C LYS A 145 29.38 -7.01 9.74
N PHE A 146 29.38 -7.54 10.96
CA PHE A 146 29.00 -6.79 12.16
C PHE A 146 30.06 -5.75 12.50
N MET A 147 31.35 -6.09 12.42
CA MET A 147 32.44 -5.13 12.64
C MET A 147 32.44 -4.03 11.57
N GLY A 148 32.30 -4.39 10.30
CA GLY A 148 32.14 -3.46 9.20
C GLY A 148 30.83 -2.66 9.27
N LEU A 149 29.73 -3.28 9.70
CA LEU A 149 28.44 -2.63 9.93
C LEU A 149 28.50 -1.69 11.14
N PHE A 150 29.24 -2.00 12.20
CA PHE A 150 29.44 -1.12 13.35
C PHE A 150 30.35 0.06 13.02
N LEU A 151 31.41 -0.15 12.23
CA LEU A 151 32.23 0.93 11.67
C LEU A 151 31.43 1.81 10.71
N ALA A 152 30.71 1.18 9.78
CA ALA A 152 29.82 1.88 8.87
C ALA A 152 28.70 2.59 9.64
N LEU A 153 28.09 1.98 10.65
CA LEU A 153 27.09 2.60 11.53
C LEU A 153 27.69 3.77 12.27
N LYS A 154 28.91 3.67 12.81
CA LYS A 154 29.57 4.78 13.49
C LYS A 154 29.83 5.94 12.52
N VAL A 155 30.34 5.66 11.33
CA VAL A 155 30.58 6.65 10.27
C VAL A 155 29.26 7.24 9.76
N ILE A 156 28.23 6.42 9.60
CA ILE A 156 26.89 6.84 9.20
C ILE A 156 26.25 7.66 10.30
N ILE A 157 26.36 7.30 11.58
CA ILE A 157 25.87 8.07 12.73
C ILE A 157 26.59 9.40 12.79
N ALA A 158 27.92 9.43 12.68
CA ALA A 158 28.69 10.67 12.65
C ALA A 158 28.33 11.55 11.44
N ARG A 159 28.15 10.94 10.26
CA ARG A 159 27.76 11.65 9.04
C ARG A 159 26.31 12.12 9.11
N ILE A 160 25.41 11.35 9.72
CA ILE A 160 24.03 11.73 10.01
C ILE A 160 24.03 12.88 11.00
N TRP A 161 24.84 12.85 12.06
CA TRP A 161 24.94 13.98 13.00
C TRP A 161 25.52 15.23 12.36
N SER A 162 26.56 15.09 11.53
CA SER A 162 27.15 16.21 10.78
C SER A 162 26.17 16.80 9.77
N ILE A 163 25.45 15.94 9.03
CA ILE A 163 24.41 16.36 8.10
C ILE A 163 23.21 16.94 8.85
N LEU A 164 22.79 16.34 9.97
CA LEU A 164 21.68 16.80 10.79
C LEU A 164 22.02 18.16 11.40
N LEU A 165 23.27 18.38 11.83
CA LEU A 165 23.75 19.67 12.30
C LEU A 165 23.80 20.70 11.17
N ALA A 166 24.32 20.34 9.99
CA ALA A 166 24.35 21.22 8.83
C ALA A 166 22.94 21.56 8.32
N ILE A 167 22.02 20.59 8.37
CA ILE A 167 20.61 20.76 8.10
C ILE A 167 19.98 21.60 9.20
N PHE A 168 20.30 21.39 10.47
CA PHE A 168 19.75 22.19 11.56
C PHE A 168 20.23 23.64 11.50
N LEU A 169 21.45 23.89 11.04
CA LEU A 169 21.96 25.25 10.80
C LEU A 169 21.35 25.85 9.54
N LYS A 170 21.24 25.11 8.44
CA LYS A 170 20.60 25.61 7.21
C LYS A 170 19.10 25.79 7.37
N ILE A 171 18.41 24.85 8.00
CA ILE A 171 17.00 24.93 8.37
C ILE A 171 16.88 26.02 9.43
N GLY A 172 17.66 26.05 10.50
CA GLY A 172 17.60 27.13 11.49
C GLY A 172 17.73 28.52 10.87
N ALA A 173 18.69 28.72 9.98
CA ALA A 173 18.87 29.97 9.25
C ALA A 173 17.75 30.23 8.22
N THR A 174 17.37 29.23 7.43
CA THR A 174 16.31 29.35 6.41
C THR A 174 14.96 29.53 7.08
N THR A 175 14.63 28.72 8.07
CA THR A 175 13.45 28.80 8.95
C THR A 175 13.42 30.12 9.71
N ALA A 176 14.52 30.69 10.19
CA ALA A 176 14.50 32.06 10.70
C ALA A 176 14.13 33.07 9.60
N TYR A 177 14.72 32.95 8.40
CA TYR A 177 14.45 33.79 7.22
C TYR A 177 13.05 33.58 6.61
N PHE A 178 12.50 32.39 6.78
CA PHE A 178 11.23 31.91 6.24
C PHE A 178 10.12 32.15 7.29
N PHE A 179 10.37 32.06 8.59
CA PHE A 179 9.42 32.61 9.56
C PHE A 179 9.29 34.12 9.39
N THR A 180 10.32 34.83 8.90
CA THR A 180 10.16 36.25 8.54
C THR A 180 9.48 36.44 7.17
N ASP A 181 9.82 35.67 6.13
CA ASP A 181 9.32 35.88 4.76
C ASP A 181 8.14 34.96 4.37
N TYR A 182 8.14 33.70 4.79
CA TYR A 182 7.09 32.66 4.60
C TYR A 182 5.94 32.70 5.63
N LEU A 183 6.08 33.19 6.87
CA LEU A 183 4.87 33.45 7.70
C LEU A 183 3.98 34.47 6.98
N TRP A 184 4.58 35.50 6.40
CA TRP A 184 3.88 36.54 5.65
C TRP A 184 3.41 36.04 4.27
N ASN A 185 4.30 35.52 3.42
CA ASN A 185 3.93 35.18 2.03
C ASN A 185 3.34 33.79 1.84
N SER A 186 3.45 32.85 2.79
CA SER A 186 3.26 31.44 2.47
C SER A 186 2.68 30.55 3.57
N ILE A 187 2.38 31.08 4.76
CA ILE A 187 1.40 30.51 5.69
C ILE A 187 0.12 31.31 5.61
N LEU A 188 0.18 32.64 5.77
CA LEU A 188 -0.98 33.52 5.68
C LEU A 188 -1.62 33.49 4.30
N ALA A 189 -0.86 33.60 3.21
CA ALA A 189 -1.44 33.64 1.88
C ALA A 189 -2.13 32.31 1.48
N PRO A 190 -1.56 31.12 1.69
CA PRO A 190 -2.25 29.85 1.38
C PRO A 190 -3.36 29.51 2.37
N LEU A 191 -3.29 29.91 3.65
CA LEU A 191 -4.43 29.75 4.56
C LEU A 191 -5.58 30.66 4.18
N ILE A 192 -5.30 31.93 3.86
CA ILE A 192 -6.30 32.88 3.36
C ILE A 192 -6.87 32.38 2.03
N GLU A 193 -6.01 31.93 1.11
CA GLU A 193 -6.43 31.37 -0.17
C GLU A 193 -7.25 30.09 0.03
N LEU A 194 -6.88 29.20 0.95
CA LEU A 194 -7.64 27.98 1.25
C LEU A 194 -8.96 28.28 1.94
N ILE A 195 -9.02 29.28 2.84
CA ILE A 195 -10.26 29.78 3.44
C ILE A 195 -11.16 30.41 2.36
N ILE A 196 -10.61 31.22 1.47
CA ILE A 196 -11.33 31.83 0.34
C ILE A 196 -11.80 30.76 -0.64
N PHE A 197 -10.99 29.76 -0.97
CA PHE A 197 -11.37 28.67 -1.87
C PHE A 197 -12.39 27.73 -1.24
N THR A 198 -12.29 27.44 0.06
CA THR A 198 -13.28 26.60 0.76
C THR A 198 -14.62 27.34 0.85
N TRP A 199 -14.59 28.63 1.19
CA TRP A 199 -15.76 29.49 1.18
C TRP A 199 -16.36 29.63 -0.24
N PHE A 200 -15.53 29.80 -1.27
CA PHE A 200 -15.95 29.86 -2.66
C PHE A 200 -16.54 28.54 -3.15
N LEU A 201 -15.96 27.39 -2.76
CA LEU A 201 -16.49 26.07 -3.07
C LEU A 201 -17.83 25.81 -2.37
N GLU A 202 -18.00 26.21 -1.10
CA GLU A 202 -19.31 26.16 -0.43
C GLU A 202 -20.34 27.05 -1.15
N LEU A 203 -19.91 28.19 -1.69
CA LEU A 203 -20.76 29.10 -2.46
C LEU A 203 -21.14 28.49 -3.82
N LEU A 204 -20.21 27.82 -4.49
CA LEU A 204 -20.46 27.07 -5.73
C LEU A 204 -21.32 25.81 -5.51
N GLU A 205 -21.18 25.15 -4.36
CA GLU A 205 -21.96 23.96 -4.00
C GLU A 205 -23.43 24.30 -3.73
N LYS A 206 -23.70 25.51 -3.20
CA LYS A 206 -25.05 26.07 -3.06
C LYS A 206 -25.70 26.41 -4.40
N ILE A 207 -24.94 26.51 -5.50
CA ILE A 207 -25.48 26.71 -6.85
C ILE A 207 -25.75 25.33 -7.47
N PRO A 208 -27.03 24.90 -7.59
CA PRO A 208 -27.38 23.53 -7.96
C PRO A 208 -26.86 23.10 -9.34
N THR A 209 -26.64 24.05 -10.25
CA THR A 209 -26.12 23.79 -11.60
C THR A 209 -24.65 23.39 -11.59
N ILE A 210 -23.83 24.03 -10.73
CA ILE A 210 -22.38 23.82 -10.68
C ILE A 210 -22.06 22.52 -9.93
N ASN A 211 -22.81 22.23 -8.87
CA ASN A 211 -22.67 20.97 -8.14
C ASN A 211 -22.94 19.75 -9.06
N ARG A 212 -23.96 19.80 -9.92
CA ARG A 212 -24.21 18.73 -10.93
C ARG A 212 -23.03 18.55 -11.89
N TRP A 213 -22.39 19.63 -12.30
CA TRP A 213 -21.23 19.59 -13.19
C TRP A 213 -19.99 19.00 -12.49
N LEU A 214 -19.71 19.44 -11.25
CA LEU A 214 -18.64 18.88 -10.42
C LEU A 214 -18.84 17.39 -10.13
N GLN A 215 -20.06 16.97 -9.81
CA GLN A 215 -20.37 15.55 -9.62
C GLN A 215 -20.19 14.74 -10.90
N SER A 216 -20.47 15.32 -12.07
CA SER A 216 -20.23 14.65 -13.36
C SER A 216 -18.73 14.46 -13.62
N ILE A 217 -17.92 15.47 -13.33
CA ILE A 217 -16.45 15.38 -13.42
C ILE A 217 -15.91 14.35 -12.45
N TYR A 218 -16.39 14.36 -11.20
CA TYR A 218 -16.00 13.36 -10.20
C TYR A 218 -16.32 11.93 -10.66
N LYS A 219 -17.53 11.70 -11.20
CA LYS A 219 -17.92 10.40 -11.78
C LYS A 219 -17.02 9.99 -12.95
N LEU A 220 -16.65 10.94 -13.82
CA LEU A 220 -15.71 10.69 -14.92
C LEU A 220 -14.31 10.30 -14.42
N PHE A 221 -13.80 10.94 -13.38
CA PHE A 221 -12.52 10.56 -12.77
C PHE A 221 -12.60 9.17 -12.13
N LEU A 222 -13.67 8.89 -11.38
CA LEU A 222 -13.86 7.58 -10.74
C LEU A 222 -13.93 6.46 -11.78
N SER A 223 -14.68 6.66 -12.87
CA SER A 223 -14.81 5.68 -13.96
C SER A 223 -13.48 5.49 -14.70
N SER A 224 -12.72 6.57 -14.91
CA SER A 224 -11.38 6.52 -15.51
C SER A 224 -10.40 5.73 -14.65
N PHE A 225 -10.40 5.95 -13.32
CA PHE A 225 -9.59 5.16 -12.39
C PHE A 225 -9.96 3.67 -12.43
N GLN A 226 -11.26 3.34 -12.42
CA GLN A 226 -11.72 1.94 -12.53
C GLN A 226 -11.36 1.31 -13.88
N ALA A 227 -11.29 2.09 -14.96
CA ALA A 227 -10.83 1.61 -16.26
C ALA A 227 -9.32 1.28 -16.21
N VAL A 228 -8.52 2.16 -15.61
CA VAL A 228 -7.08 1.95 -15.41
C VAL A 228 -6.82 0.71 -14.53
N GLU A 229 -7.57 0.52 -13.44
CA GLU A 229 -7.47 -0.69 -12.60
C GLU A 229 -7.75 -1.96 -13.41
N ARG A 230 -8.81 -1.97 -14.22
CA ARG A 230 -9.15 -3.11 -15.09
C ARG A 230 -8.08 -3.41 -16.14
N VAL A 231 -7.47 -2.37 -16.70
CA VAL A 231 -6.35 -2.54 -17.65
C VAL A 231 -5.13 -3.12 -16.95
N LEU A 232 -4.74 -2.56 -15.78
CA LEU A 232 -3.62 -3.05 -14.99
C LEU A 232 -3.80 -4.51 -14.56
N GLU A 233 -5.01 -4.90 -14.16
CA GLU A 233 -5.32 -6.28 -13.82
C GLU A 233 -5.08 -7.22 -15.02
N LYS A 234 -5.58 -6.86 -16.21
CA LYS A 234 -5.40 -7.70 -17.41
C LYS A 234 -3.96 -7.75 -17.90
N THR A 235 -3.27 -6.61 -17.93
CA THR A 235 -1.91 -6.51 -18.49
C THR A 235 -0.83 -7.03 -17.56
N LEU A 236 -1.01 -6.99 -16.24
CA LEU A 236 0.01 -7.43 -15.29
C LEU A 236 -0.38 -8.71 -14.53
N HIS A 237 -1.59 -8.80 -13.99
CA HIS A 237 -1.95 -9.91 -13.10
C HIS A 237 -1.98 -11.26 -13.83
N ILE A 238 -2.55 -11.29 -15.04
CA ILE A 238 -2.68 -12.52 -15.85
C ILE A 238 -1.31 -13.06 -16.29
N PRO A 239 -0.43 -12.28 -16.95
CA PRO A 239 0.87 -12.79 -17.36
C PRO A 239 1.76 -13.13 -16.16
N PHE A 240 1.72 -12.32 -15.09
CA PHE A 240 2.50 -12.59 -13.89
C PHE A 240 2.10 -13.90 -13.21
N LYS A 241 0.80 -14.21 -13.14
CA LYS A 241 0.31 -15.50 -12.65
C LYS A 241 0.81 -16.66 -13.51
N LYS A 242 0.75 -16.56 -14.84
CA LYS A 242 1.25 -17.60 -15.76
C LYS A 242 2.76 -17.81 -15.59
N PHE A 243 3.52 -16.71 -15.46
CA PHE A 243 4.96 -16.74 -15.22
C PHE A 243 5.32 -17.43 -13.91
N LEU A 244 4.66 -17.07 -12.79
CA LEU A 244 4.89 -17.72 -11.50
C LEU A 244 4.54 -19.21 -11.55
N ALA A 245 3.42 -19.58 -12.18
CA ALA A 245 3.04 -20.98 -12.34
C ALA A 245 4.07 -21.78 -13.15
N MET A 246 4.64 -21.18 -14.20
CA MET A 246 5.73 -21.77 -14.98
C MET A 246 6.98 -22.01 -14.14
N LEU A 247 7.40 -21.02 -13.34
CA LEU A 247 8.55 -21.16 -12.44
C LEU A 247 8.33 -22.25 -11.39
N VAL A 248 7.15 -22.29 -10.76
CA VAL A 248 6.79 -23.33 -9.79
C VAL A 248 6.93 -24.70 -10.44
N ARG A 249 6.36 -24.94 -11.63
CA ARG A 249 6.48 -26.22 -12.32
C ARG A 249 7.94 -26.62 -12.57
N LYS A 250 8.80 -25.68 -13.00
CA LYS A 250 10.23 -25.94 -13.22
C LYS A 250 10.93 -26.35 -11.91
N ILE A 251 10.65 -25.67 -10.81
CA ILE A 251 11.22 -25.99 -9.49
C ILE A 251 10.72 -27.36 -9.02
N GLN A 252 9.42 -27.61 -9.10
CA GLN A 252 8.81 -28.89 -8.71
C GLN A 252 9.40 -30.07 -9.49
N LEU A 253 9.61 -29.91 -10.80
CA LEU A 253 10.24 -30.94 -11.63
C LEU A 253 11.69 -31.20 -11.21
N LYS A 254 12.46 -30.16 -10.90
CA LYS A 254 13.84 -30.31 -10.41
C LYS A 254 13.90 -31.00 -9.05
N VAL A 255 13.08 -30.57 -8.08
CA VAL A 255 13.02 -31.19 -6.75
C VAL A 255 12.60 -32.66 -6.85
N ARG A 256 11.60 -32.97 -7.66
CA ARG A 256 11.16 -34.36 -7.88
C ARG A 256 12.20 -35.20 -8.60
N LYS A 257 12.97 -34.65 -9.54
CA LYS A 257 14.10 -35.36 -10.17
C LYS A 257 15.20 -35.69 -9.17
N LEU A 258 15.45 -34.81 -8.20
CA LEU A 258 16.43 -35.05 -7.12
C LEU A 258 15.96 -36.17 -6.17
N GLU A 259 14.66 -36.25 -5.89
CA GLU A 259 14.08 -37.28 -5.03
C GLU A 259 13.90 -38.64 -5.75
N LYS A 260 13.48 -38.62 -7.02
CA LYS A 260 13.18 -39.81 -7.85
C LYS A 260 14.42 -40.59 -8.36
N SER A 261 15.44 -40.77 -7.53
CA SER A 261 16.36 -41.90 -7.73
C SER A 261 15.69 -43.26 -7.42
N LYS A 262 14.43 -43.27 -6.96
CA LYS A 262 13.53 -44.44 -6.92
C LYS A 262 12.17 -44.15 -7.57
N ILE A 263 11.69 -45.08 -8.39
CA ILE A 263 10.45 -44.94 -9.17
C ILE A 263 9.28 -45.33 -8.28
N ASP A 264 8.59 -44.34 -7.72
CA ASP A 264 7.42 -44.62 -6.88
C ASP A 264 6.11 -44.70 -7.68
N SER A 265 5.32 -45.72 -7.34
CA SER A 265 3.97 -45.99 -7.84
C SER A 265 3.00 -44.84 -7.52
N ILE A 266 1.89 -44.72 -8.26
CA ILE A 266 0.85 -43.69 -7.98
C ILE A 266 0.34 -43.78 -6.53
N ARG A 267 0.30 -44.99 -5.97
CA ARG A 267 -0.15 -45.27 -4.61
C ARG A 267 0.81 -44.72 -3.55
N GLU A 268 2.12 -44.91 -3.71
CA GLU A 268 3.14 -44.36 -2.80
C GLU A 268 3.09 -42.83 -2.77
N LYS A 269 2.91 -42.17 -3.92
CA LYS A 269 2.74 -40.71 -3.97
C LYS A 269 1.55 -40.22 -3.16
N ILE A 270 0.45 -40.97 -3.15
CA ILE A 270 -0.74 -40.63 -2.36
C ILE A 270 -0.44 -40.80 -0.86
N ILE A 271 0.27 -41.87 -0.49
CA ILE A 271 0.68 -42.13 0.89
C ILE A 271 1.63 -41.04 1.38
N ASP A 272 2.66 -40.68 0.60
CA ASP A 272 3.60 -39.61 0.94
C ASP A 272 2.94 -38.24 1.05
N LYS A 273 1.99 -37.93 0.16
CA LYS A 273 1.17 -36.72 0.30
C LYS A 273 0.39 -36.69 1.62
N ARG A 274 -0.18 -37.82 2.04
CA ARG A 274 -0.88 -37.93 3.33
C ARG A 274 0.06 -37.86 4.52
N LEU A 275 1.33 -38.23 4.37
CA LEU A 275 2.36 -38.07 5.40
C LEU A 275 2.83 -36.61 5.52
N ILE A 276 3.04 -35.92 4.39
CA ILE A 276 3.47 -34.51 4.38
C ILE A 276 2.36 -33.59 4.87
N ASN A 277 1.11 -33.88 4.52
CA ASN A 277 -0.04 -33.06 4.89
C ASN A 277 -1.14 -33.93 5.53
N PRO A 278 -0.95 -34.33 6.80
CA PRO A 278 -1.88 -35.23 7.48
C PRO A 278 -3.26 -34.60 7.65
N ASN A 279 -4.29 -35.44 7.62
CA ASN A 279 -5.68 -35.04 7.87
C ASN A 279 -5.80 -34.38 9.26
N ILE A 280 -6.84 -33.55 9.45
CA ILE A 280 -7.15 -32.83 10.69
C ILE A 280 -7.12 -33.79 11.89
N HIS A 281 -7.74 -34.96 11.78
CA HIS A 281 -7.73 -35.99 12.83
C HIS A 281 -6.29 -36.37 13.24
N LYS A 282 -5.46 -36.75 12.26
CA LYS A 282 -4.08 -37.18 12.48
C LYS A 282 -3.19 -36.05 13.00
N ARG A 283 -3.50 -34.79 12.64
CA ARG A 283 -2.83 -33.61 13.24
C ARG A 283 -3.19 -33.42 14.70
N ILE A 284 -4.45 -33.62 15.07
CA ILE A 284 -4.90 -33.52 16.47
C ILE A 284 -4.30 -34.64 17.30
N GLU A 285 -4.27 -35.85 16.75
CA GLU A 285 -3.63 -37.02 17.37
C GLU A 285 -2.14 -36.78 17.64
N LEU A 286 -1.37 -36.33 16.63
CA LEU A 286 0.05 -35.97 16.82
C LEU A 286 0.24 -34.85 17.85
N LYS A 287 -0.65 -33.85 17.88
CA LYS A 287 -0.60 -32.80 18.91
C LYS A 287 -0.86 -33.36 20.31
N ARG A 288 -1.81 -34.29 20.45
CA ARG A 288 -2.10 -34.97 21.72
C ARG A 288 -0.91 -35.81 22.17
N GLU A 289 -0.29 -36.56 21.28
CA GLU A 289 0.91 -37.34 21.60
C GLU A 289 2.08 -36.45 22.06
N ILE A 290 2.33 -35.35 21.37
CA ILE A 290 3.39 -34.40 21.75
C ILE A 290 3.08 -33.79 23.12
N TYR A 291 1.83 -33.39 23.36
CA TYR A 291 1.39 -32.84 24.64
C TYR A 291 1.48 -33.86 25.79
N LEU A 292 1.10 -35.11 25.54
CA LEU A 292 1.26 -36.20 26.51
C LEU A 292 2.74 -36.47 26.80
N LYS A 293 3.60 -36.45 25.78
CA LYS A 293 5.06 -36.58 25.98
C LYS A 293 5.64 -35.44 26.79
N SER A 294 5.26 -34.19 26.52
CA SER A 294 5.73 -33.05 27.33
C SER A 294 5.25 -33.15 28.77
N LEU A 295 4.00 -33.58 29.00
CA LEU A 295 3.50 -33.82 30.36
C LEU A 295 4.26 -34.94 31.08
N ILE A 296 4.62 -36.01 30.38
CA ILE A 296 5.44 -37.09 30.95
C ILE A 296 6.86 -36.58 31.25
N ASP A 297 7.43 -35.75 30.39
CA ASP A 297 8.76 -35.18 30.60
C ASP A 297 8.81 -34.14 31.72
N ASP A 298 7.75 -33.34 31.88
CA ASP A 298 7.57 -32.32 32.92
C ASP A 298 7.02 -32.91 34.23
N SER A 299 6.52 -34.15 34.21
CA SER A 299 6.07 -34.85 35.42
C SER A 299 7.26 -35.15 36.34
N TYR A 300 7.00 -35.14 37.65
CA TYR A 300 8.02 -35.41 38.66
C TYR A 300 8.67 -36.77 38.42
N LYS A 301 9.94 -36.77 37.98
CA LYS A 301 10.75 -37.97 37.84
C LYS A 301 11.28 -38.35 39.22
N SER A 302 10.98 -39.56 39.67
CA SER A 302 11.54 -40.06 40.94
C SER A 302 13.07 -40.12 40.86
N LYS A 303 13.75 -39.91 41.99
CA LYS A 303 15.22 -39.94 42.09
C LYS A 303 15.82 -41.25 41.56
N TYR A 304 15.09 -42.36 41.68
CA TYR A 304 15.44 -43.66 41.10
C TYR A 304 15.38 -43.68 39.57
N GLN A 305 14.32 -43.13 38.95
CA GLN A 305 14.20 -43.04 37.49
C GLN A 305 15.27 -42.12 36.90
N GLU A 306 15.61 -41.02 37.58
CA GLU A 306 16.67 -40.12 37.16
C GLU A 306 18.05 -40.82 37.13
N LEU A 307 18.35 -41.60 38.17
CA LEU A 307 19.56 -42.42 38.25
C LEU A 307 19.60 -43.54 37.20
N LYS A 308 18.48 -44.19 36.92
CA LYS A 308 18.37 -45.20 35.86
C LYS A 308 18.61 -44.60 34.47
N ASN A 309 17.96 -43.46 34.16
CA ASN A 309 18.15 -42.75 32.90
C ASN A 309 19.60 -42.28 32.70
N ARG A 310 20.26 -41.83 33.78
CA ARG A 310 21.70 -41.51 33.74
C ARG A 310 22.53 -42.73 33.34
N ARG A 311 22.32 -43.89 33.99
CA ARG A 311 23.06 -45.13 33.68
C ARG A 311 22.85 -45.59 32.23
N GLU A 312 21.63 -45.53 31.73
CA GLU A 312 21.32 -45.88 30.33
C GLU A 312 21.96 -44.90 29.33
N SER A 313 22.04 -43.60 29.66
CA SER A 313 22.71 -42.61 28.82
C SER A 313 24.22 -42.79 28.73
N PHE A 314 24.85 -43.34 29.78
CA PHE A 314 26.26 -43.71 29.78
C PHE A 314 26.52 -44.97 28.95
N GLN A 315 25.67 -45.99 29.05
CA GLN A 315 25.78 -47.21 28.22
C GLN A 315 25.57 -46.96 26.73
N LYS A 316 24.78 -45.96 26.33
CA LYS A 316 24.61 -45.57 24.91
C LYS A 316 25.77 -44.77 24.32
N LYS A 317 26.66 -44.24 25.17
CA LYS A 317 27.81 -43.42 24.76
C LYS A 317 29.13 -44.19 24.76
N SER A 318 29.20 -45.35 25.41
CA SER A 318 30.29 -46.33 25.29
C SER A 318 30.11 -47.20 24.05
#